data_AF-G0N8Y8-F1
#
_entry.id   AF-G0N8Y8-F1
#
_cell.length_a   1.000
_cell.length_b   1.000
_cell.length_c   1.000
_cell.angle_alpha   90.00
_cell.angle_beta   90.00
_cell.angle_gamma   90.00
#
_symmetry.space_group_name_H-M   'P 1'
#
loop_
_entity.id
_entity.type
_entity.pdbx_description
1 polymer ?
#
loop_
_entity_poly.entity_id
_entity_poly.type
_entity_poly.pdbx_seq_one_letter_code
_entity_poly.pdbx_strand_id
1 'polypeptide(L)'
;MKEGEAEHVLAEDGAPKDEDMYAEDADMAGVSVDMDSRTRITVRNLRIREDTAKYLYNLAENSPYYDPKSRSMRENPFAGVAGKELEAARFSGDNFVRYSGEVTAANEAQVFAWQATRGGVYAHSIAEPTKLEALKKEYEKGKSTLKNETQKELLDKYGGVEHMERPADELLLAQTESYVEYNRKGKVIKGKERATISSRFKEDVYPQNHTSVFGSFWREGNWGYKCCHQFVRNSYCTGKQGIEAESSAAEGTTTSKEEVFKVPKLVEPSESVEQAATKGEMKEEVDDEEEEKTDDEDNSSKPSQSPTPSSDDEEKKAECEKERRLEKERREQEERRRDKNREKRGRKKAKLGKRKRHHRDSDDSSSSNNSSDDSDSEKEMKKAMKKAKREKAEGMKAMKEGDRGRKYNTDYSNTAPTEKEMEAYRMTSVHSADPMAAYVNSKFEKKYSK
;
A
#
# COMPACT_ATOMS: atom_id res chain seq x y z
N MET A 1 -30.76 51.61 -34.42
CA MET A 1 -30.99 52.06 -33.02
C MET A 1 -31.19 50.82 -32.17
N LYS A 2 -30.42 50.59 -31.11
CA LYS A 2 -29.27 51.35 -30.60
C LYS A 2 -28.29 50.34 -29.97
N GLU A 3 -27.00 50.43 -30.32
CA GLU A 3 -25.96 49.64 -29.68
C GLU A 3 -25.69 50.14 -28.24
N GLY A 4 -25.05 49.30 -27.42
CA GLY A 4 -24.80 49.58 -26.02
C GLY A 4 -23.83 48.57 -25.42
N GLU A 5 -22.54 48.88 -25.52
CA GLU A 5 -21.46 48.18 -24.81
C GLU A 5 -21.53 48.49 -23.30
N ALA A 6 -21.03 47.58 -22.47
CA ALA A 6 -20.83 47.80 -21.04
C ALA A 6 -19.58 47.03 -20.58
N GLU A 7 -18.73 47.68 -19.78
CA GLU A 7 -17.34 47.26 -19.59
C GLU A 7 -17.10 46.23 -18.48
N HIS A 8 -15.96 45.55 -18.58
CA HIS A 8 -15.40 44.70 -17.53
C HIS A 8 -14.70 45.56 -16.47
N VAL A 9 -15.30 45.67 -15.28
CA VAL A 9 -14.70 46.38 -14.13
C VAL A 9 -14.10 45.37 -13.15
N LEU A 10 -12.80 45.50 -12.90
CA LEU A 10 -12.09 44.78 -11.85
C LEU A 10 -12.45 45.37 -10.47
N ALA A 11 -12.63 44.50 -9.48
CA ALA A 11 -12.71 44.87 -8.07
C ALA A 11 -11.74 43.99 -7.28
N GLU A 12 -10.70 44.62 -6.72
CA GLU A 12 -9.65 43.99 -5.92
C GLU A 12 -9.93 44.19 -4.42
N ASP A 13 -9.37 43.32 -3.57
CA ASP A 13 -9.34 43.37 -2.10
C ASP A 13 -10.65 43.60 -1.32
N GLY A 14 -11.16 42.49 -0.75
CA GLY A 14 -12.13 42.49 0.34
C GLY A 14 -11.73 41.46 1.42
N ALA A 15 -11.20 41.93 2.55
CA ALA A 15 -10.83 41.07 3.67
C ALA A 15 -12.06 40.35 4.26
N PRO A 16 -11.90 39.12 4.81
CA PRO A 16 -13.01 38.41 5.45
C PRO A 16 -13.51 39.19 6.66
N LYS A 17 -14.79 39.58 6.64
CA LYS A 17 -15.49 40.09 7.82
C LYS A 17 -15.67 38.96 8.83
N ASP A 18 -15.29 39.20 10.09
CA ASP A 18 -15.57 38.27 11.18
C ASP A 18 -17.07 38.08 11.38
N GLU A 19 -17.57 36.86 11.18
CA GLU A 19 -18.99 36.50 11.32
C GLU A 19 -19.48 36.55 12.78
N ASP A 20 -18.57 36.63 13.75
CA ASP A 20 -18.86 36.63 15.19
C ASP A 20 -19.60 37.89 15.69
N MET A 21 -19.61 39.00 14.91
CA MET A 21 -20.26 40.26 15.33
C MET A 21 -21.79 40.16 15.48
N TYR A 22 -22.44 39.20 14.82
CA TYR A 22 -23.91 38.99 14.90
C TYR A 22 -24.37 38.12 16.08
N ALA A 23 -23.47 37.80 17.03
CA ALA A 23 -23.80 36.94 18.17
C ALA A 23 -24.49 37.66 19.35
N GLU A 24 -24.38 38.99 19.46
CA GLU A 24 -24.76 39.73 20.68
C GLU A 24 -26.21 40.27 20.69
N ASP A 25 -26.83 40.50 19.53
CA ASP A 25 -28.23 40.99 19.41
C ASP A 25 -29.30 39.90 19.70
N ALA A 26 -28.90 38.70 20.14
CA ALA A 26 -29.79 37.55 20.29
C ALA A 26 -30.54 37.49 21.65
N ASP A 27 -30.17 38.30 22.64
CA ASP A 27 -30.72 38.27 24.01
C ASP A 27 -32.10 38.97 24.14
N MET A 28 -33.05 38.54 23.31
CA MET A 28 -34.46 38.90 23.42
C MET A 28 -35.09 38.27 24.67
N ALA A 29 -35.20 39.08 25.74
CA ALA A 29 -35.65 38.64 27.06
C ALA A 29 -37.03 37.94 27.04
N GLY A 30 -37.01 36.62 27.15
CA GLY A 30 -38.20 35.77 27.15
C GLY A 30 -37.99 34.41 26.48
N VAL A 31 -37.05 34.30 25.54
CA VAL A 31 -36.70 33.03 24.89
C VAL A 31 -35.38 32.51 25.47
N SER A 32 -35.45 31.60 26.44
CA SER A 32 -34.28 30.88 26.96
C SER A 32 -33.78 29.86 25.93
N VAL A 33 -33.02 30.34 24.95
CA VAL A 33 -32.34 29.48 23.97
C VAL A 33 -31.25 28.68 24.68
N ASP A 34 -31.54 27.43 25.05
CA ASP A 34 -30.58 26.54 25.73
C ASP A 34 -29.26 26.43 24.93
N MET A 35 -28.21 27.11 25.43
CA MET A 35 -26.89 27.14 24.81
C MET A 35 -26.04 25.89 25.12
N ASP A 36 -26.61 24.83 25.71
CA ASP A 36 -25.96 23.53 25.70
C ASP A 36 -26.18 22.81 24.36
N SER A 37 -25.14 22.82 23.53
CA SER A 37 -24.98 21.97 22.33
C SER A 37 -25.33 20.48 22.53
N ARG A 38 -25.39 20.00 23.78
CA ARG A 38 -25.74 18.63 24.16
C ARG A 38 -27.24 18.36 24.29
N THR A 39 -28.06 19.37 24.61
CA THR A 39 -29.54 19.25 24.58
C THR A 39 -30.10 19.65 23.22
N ARG A 40 -29.39 20.53 22.48
CA ARG A 40 -29.72 20.91 21.09
C ARG A 40 -29.48 19.79 20.05
N ILE A 41 -29.51 18.53 20.46
CA ILE A 41 -29.68 17.39 19.57
C ILE A 41 -31.14 17.38 19.13
N THR A 42 -31.46 18.13 18.08
CA THR A 42 -32.69 17.89 17.32
C THR A 42 -32.70 16.43 16.90
N VAL A 43 -33.76 15.70 17.23
CA VAL A 43 -33.86 14.25 17.00
C VAL A 43 -34.11 14.00 15.51
N ARG A 44 -33.07 14.22 14.70
CA ARG A 44 -32.99 13.76 13.32
C ARG A 44 -33.12 12.24 13.36
N ASN A 45 -34.17 11.70 12.75
CA ASN A 45 -34.38 10.26 12.66
C ASN A 45 -33.11 9.56 12.17
N LEU A 46 -32.56 8.62 12.95
CA LEU A 46 -31.29 7.95 12.65
C LEU A 46 -31.35 7.10 11.37
N ARG A 47 -32.55 6.79 10.86
CA ARG A 47 -32.74 6.16 9.56
C ARG A 47 -32.46 7.18 8.45
N ILE A 48 -31.43 6.90 7.65
CA ILE A 48 -31.17 7.53 6.36
C ILE A 48 -32.42 7.35 5.48
N ARG A 49 -32.88 8.43 4.84
CA ARG A 49 -34.11 8.42 4.01
C ARG A 49 -33.87 7.97 2.57
N GLU A 50 -32.65 8.14 2.07
CA GLU A 50 -32.21 7.62 0.77
C GLU A 50 -32.19 6.07 0.75
N ASP A 51 -31.92 5.44 1.90
CA ASP A 51 -31.89 3.99 2.04
C ASP A 51 -33.30 3.39 2.12
N THR A 52 -33.69 2.72 1.04
CA THR A 52 -34.87 1.84 0.99
C THR A 52 -34.63 0.60 1.84
N ALA A 53 -35.68 0.11 2.51
CA ALA A 53 -35.58 -1.12 3.29
C ALA A 53 -35.77 -2.34 2.38
N LYS A 54 -35.05 -3.43 2.61
CA LYS A 54 -35.03 -4.61 1.71
C LYS A 54 -36.43 -5.11 1.32
N TYR A 55 -37.34 -5.20 2.28
CA TYR A 55 -38.74 -5.62 2.09
C TYR A 55 -39.65 -4.60 1.36
N LEU A 56 -39.11 -3.46 0.93
CA LEU A 56 -39.81 -2.45 0.12
C LEU A 56 -39.36 -2.42 -1.34
N TYR A 57 -38.36 -3.24 -1.74
CA TYR A 57 -37.93 -3.34 -3.13
C TYR A 57 -38.98 -4.02 -4.03
N ASN A 58 -39.73 -4.97 -3.49
CA ASN A 58 -40.82 -5.66 -4.15
C ASN A 58 -41.95 -5.89 -3.14
N LEU A 59 -43.14 -5.36 -3.43
CA LEU A 59 -44.33 -5.42 -2.56
C LEU A 59 -45.28 -6.57 -2.94
N ALA A 60 -44.95 -7.38 -3.96
CA ALA A 60 -45.75 -8.54 -4.33
C ALA A 60 -45.71 -9.62 -3.24
N GLU A 61 -46.81 -10.36 -3.09
CA GLU A 61 -46.95 -11.47 -2.13
C GLU A 61 -45.92 -12.59 -2.40
N ASN A 62 -45.56 -12.80 -3.66
CA ASN A 62 -44.54 -13.74 -4.12
C ASN A 62 -43.11 -13.16 -4.12
N SER A 63 -42.85 -12.08 -3.37
CA SER A 63 -41.50 -11.50 -3.23
C SER A 63 -40.58 -12.38 -2.35
N PRO A 64 -39.25 -12.28 -2.50
CA PRO A 64 -38.30 -13.01 -1.66
C PRO A 64 -38.48 -12.72 -0.17
N TYR A 65 -38.47 -13.79 0.63
CA TYR A 65 -38.65 -13.71 2.07
C TYR A 65 -37.55 -12.86 2.74
N TYR A 66 -38.00 -11.90 3.56
CA TYR A 66 -37.17 -11.08 4.44
C TYR A 66 -37.39 -11.51 5.89
N ASP A 67 -36.32 -11.92 6.58
CA ASP A 67 -36.36 -12.18 8.01
C ASP A 67 -36.18 -10.87 8.80
N PRO A 68 -37.20 -10.37 9.53
CA PRO A 68 -37.08 -9.15 10.32
C PRO A 68 -36.15 -9.28 11.53
N LYS A 69 -35.82 -10.51 11.96
CA LYS A 69 -34.90 -10.76 13.09
C LYS A 69 -33.45 -10.54 12.67
N SER A 70 -32.95 -11.30 11.70
CA SER A 70 -31.60 -11.13 11.14
C SER A 70 -31.46 -9.95 10.17
N ARG A 71 -32.57 -9.38 9.69
CA ARG A 71 -32.63 -8.31 8.67
C ARG A 71 -32.02 -8.74 7.32
N SER A 72 -32.09 -10.03 7.03
CA SER A 72 -31.60 -10.61 5.77
C SER A 72 -32.73 -10.88 4.78
N MET A 73 -32.45 -10.68 3.49
CA MET A 73 -33.30 -11.08 2.35
C MET A 73 -32.42 -11.91 1.43
N ARG A 74 -32.77 -13.17 1.21
CA ARG A 74 -31.83 -14.14 0.64
C ARG A 74 -31.70 -14.01 -0.88
N GLU A 75 -32.81 -14.08 -1.59
CA GLU A 75 -32.87 -14.01 -3.05
C GLU A 75 -33.08 -12.58 -3.57
N ASN A 76 -32.89 -12.38 -4.88
CA ASN A 76 -33.01 -11.09 -5.54
C ASN A 76 -34.49 -10.64 -5.65
N PRO A 77 -34.91 -9.50 -5.05
CA PRO A 77 -36.30 -9.02 -5.14
C PRO A 77 -36.75 -8.63 -6.55
N PHE A 78 -35.81 -8.48 -7.49
CA PHE A 78 -36.06 -8.11 -8.89
C PHE A 78 -35.98 -9.29 -9.86
N ALA A 79 -35.83 -10.53 -9.37
CA ALA A 79 -35.80 -11.72 -10.20
C ALA A 79 -37.06 -11.81 -11.09
N GLY A 80 -36.86 -11.89 -12.42
CA GLY A 80 -37.94 -11.97 -13.40
C GLY A 80 -38.63 -10.65 -13.76
N VAL A 81 -38.24 -9.51 -13.21
CA VAL A 81 -38.84 -8.21 -13.54
C VAL A 81 -38.00 -7.45 -14.57
N ALA A 82 -38.46 -7.45 -15.83
CA ALA A 82 -37.78 -6.76 -16.93
C ALA A 82 -37.61 -5.25 -16.65
N GLY A 83 -36.45 -4.70 -17.03
CA GLY A 83 -36.14 -3.27 -16.91
C GLY A 83 -35.70 -2.78 -15.53
N LYS A 84 -35.67 -3.62 -14.49
CA LYS A 84 -35.25 -3.26 -13.12
C LYS A 84 -33.77 -3.48 -12.80
N GLU A 85 -32.92 -3.66 -13.81
CA GLU A 85 -31.49 -3.96 -13.65
C GLU A 85 -30.73 -2.87 -12.86
N LEU A 86 -31.08 -1.59 -13.04
CA LEU A 86 -30.51 -0.46 -12.28
C LEU A 86 -30.92 -0.43 -10.79
N GLU A 87 -32.00 -1.12 -10.43
CA GLU A 87 -32.42 -1.32 -9.03
C GLU A 87 -31.76 -2.60 -8.46
N ALA A 88 -31.66 -3.66 -9.26
CA ALA A 88 -30.91 -4.87 -8.91
C ALA A 88 -29.42 -4.61 -8.64
N ALA A 89 -28.82 -3.62 -9.34
CA ALA A 89 -27.47 -3.15 -9.07
C ALA A 89 -27.31 -2.50 -7.67
N ARG A 90 -28.40 -1.99 -7.05
CA ARG A 90 -28.39 -1.53 -5.65
C ARG A 90 -28.55 -2.69 -4.67
N PHE A 91 -29.39 -3.68 -5.00
CA PHE A 91 -29.58 -4.87 -4.17
C PHE A 91 -30.06 -6.09 -4.98
N SER A 92 -29.15 -7.05 -5.17
CA SER A 92 -29.37 -8.30 -5.89
C SER A 92 -29.59 -9.53 -4.96
N GLY A 93 -29.91 -9.30 -3.68
CA GLY A 93 -30.09 -10.35 -2.67
C GLY A 93 -28.82 -10.67 -1.87
N ASP A 94 -28.97 -11.07 -0.60
CA ASP A 94 -27.84 -11.36 0.28
C ASP A 94 -27.04 -12.61 -0.16
N ASN A 95 -27.63 -13.52 -0.95
CA ASN A 95 -26.90 -14.65 -1.56
C ASN A 95 -25.79 -14.17 -2.49
N PHE A 96 -26.09 -13.23 -3.40
CA PHE A 96 -25.16 -12.76 -4.42
C PHE A 96 -23.89 -12.17 -3.77
N VAL A 97 -24.07 -11.28 -2.78
CA VAL A 97 -22.96 -10.63 -2.09
C VAL A 97 -22.09 -11.64 -1.32
N ARG A 98 -22.69 -12.64 -0.67
CA ARG A 98 -21.98 -13.65 0.14
C ARG A 98 -20.97 -14.51 -0.63
N TYR A 99 -21.19 -14.72 -1.92
CA TYR A 99 -20.30 -15.51 -2.78
C TYR A 99 -19.52 -14.65 -3.77
N SER A 100 -19.58 -13.32 -3.64
CA SER A 100 -18.80 -12.37 -4.44
C SER A 100 -17.45 -12.02 -3.78
N GLY A 101 -16.49 -11.58 -4.59
CA GLY A 101 -15.17 -11.16 -4.12
C GLY A 101 -14.30 -12.32 -3.59
N GLU A 102 -13.43 -12.02 -2.63
CA GLU A 102 -12.37 -12.89 -2.10
C GLU A 102 -12.85 -14.25 -1.57
N VAL A 103 -14.15 -14.39 -1.26
CA VAL A 103 -14.76 -15.64 -0.78
C VAL A 103 -14.56 -16.79 -1.78
N THR A 104 -14.55 -16.52 -3.09
CA THR A 104 -14.27 -17.57 -4.09
C THR A 104 -12.83 -18.06 -3.99
N ALA A 105 -11.86 -17.15 -3.98
CA ALA A 105 -10.43 -17.47 -3.87
C ALA A 105 -10.10 -18.20 -2.55
N ALA A 106 -10.74 -17.84 -1.44
CA ALA A 106 -10.60 -18.53 -0.16
C ALA A 106 -11.15 -19.98 -0.20
N ASN A 107 -12.32 -20.19 -0.85
CA ASN A 107 -12.89 -21.52 -1.05
C ASN A 107 -12.01 -22.37 -1.99
N GLU A 108 -11.48 -21.79 -3.07
CA GLU A 108 -10.51 -22.46 -3.96
C GLU A 108 -9.25 -22.87 -3.20
N ALA A 109 -8.68 -21.98 -2.39
CA ALA A 109 -7.52 -22.25 -1.55
C ALA A 109 -7.78 -23.40 -0.57
N GLN A 110 -8.99 -23.50 0.00
CA GLN A 110 -9.40 -24.64 0.83
C GLN A 110 -9.56 -25.95 0.03
N VAL A 111 -10.10 -25.91 -1.18
CA VAL A 111 -10.18 -27.08 -2.07
C VAL A 111 -8.78 -27.55 -2.48
N PHE A 112 -7.87 -26.60 -2.78
CA PHE A 112 -6.46 -26.87 -3.05
C PHE A 112 -5.75 -27.49 -1.83
N ALA A 113 -6.03 -27.03 -0.61
CA ALA A 113 -5.53 -27.64 0.63
C ALA A 113 -5.85 -29.15 0.71
N TRP A 114 -7.11 -29.51 0.42
CA TRP A 114 -7.57 -30.88 0.44
C TRP A 114 -6.97 -31.73 -0.69
N GLN A 115 -6.76 -31.15 -1.88
CA GLN A 115 -6.11 -31.82 -3.00
C GLN A 115 -4.62 -32.06 -2.73
N ALA A 116 -3.88 -31.05 -2.25
CA ALA A 116 -2.48 -31.17 -1.85
C ALA A 116 -2.29 -32.21 -0.74
N THR A 117 -3.13 -32.16 0.30
CA THR A 117 -3.11 -33.13 1.41
C THR A 117 -3.40 -34.55 0.92
N ARG A 118 -4.32 -34.74 -0.03
CA ARG A 118 -4.56 -36.04 -0.67
C ARG A 118 -3.39 -36.51 -1.55
N GLY A 119 -2.61 -35.58 -2.11
CA GLY A 119 -1.34 -35.84 -2.79
C GLY A 119 -0.14 -36.06 -1.86
N GLY A 120 -0.33 -36.05 -0.53
CA GLY A 120 0.74 -36.21 0.46
C GLY A 120 1.45 -34.93 0.88
N VAL A 121 1.18 -33.79 0.23
CA VAL A 121 1.73 -32.48 0.60
C VAL A 121 0.83 -31.86 1.67
N TYR A 122 1.24 -31.93 2.93
CA TYR A 122 0.49 -31.29 4.03
C TYR A 122 0.57 -29.76 3.90
N ALA A 123 -0.57 -29.15 3.57
CA ALA A 123 -0.79 -27.70 3.55
C ALA A 123 -2.24 -27.42 3.97
N HIS A 124 -2.45 -26.49 4.91
CA HIS A 124 -3.76 -26.25 5.52
C HIS A 124 -4.11 -24.75 5.54
N SER A 125 -5.23 -24.37 4.91
CA SER A 125 -5.62 -22.96 4.70
C SER A 125 -5.65 -22.10 5.97
N ILE A 126 -6.18 -22.62 7.09
CA ILE A 126 -6.25 -21.86 8.36
C ILE A 126 -4.92 -21.83 9.14
N ALA A 127 -4.14 -22.92 9.10
CA ALA A 127 -2.95 -23.08 9.96
C ALA A 127 -1.64 -22.62 9.30
N GLU A 128 -1.55 -22.76 7.97
CA GLU A 128 -0.38 -22.42 7.16
C GLU A 128 -0.81 -21.59 5.91
N PRO A 129 -1.55 -20.48 6.07
CA PRO A 129 -2.16 -19.75 4.95
C PRO A 129 -1.15 -19.28 3.89
N THR A 130 -0.02 -18.70 4.31
CA THR A 130 1.00 -18.14 3.42
C THR A 130 1.74 -19.20 2.62
N LYS A 131 2.08 -20.34 3.26
CA LYS A 131 2.67 -21.51 2.60
C LYS A 131 1.70 -22.09 1.57
N LEU A 132 0.41 -22.18 1.90
CA LEU A 132 -0.61 -22.63 0.95
C LEU A 132 -0.79 -21.64 -0.21
N GLU A 133 -0.75 -20.34 0.05
CA GLU A 133 -0.85 -19.30 -0.98
C GLU A 133 0.34 -19.36 -1.97
N ALA A 134 1.57 -19.54 -1.48
CA ALA A 134 2.76 -19.76 -2.30
C ALA A 134 2.59 -21.00 -3.19
N LEU A 135 2.24 -22.15 -2.60
CA LEU A 135 1.97 -23.40 -3.32
C LEU A 135 0.82 -23.24 -4.34
N LYS A 136 -0.22 -22.44 -4.06
CA LYS A 136 -1.31 -22.14 -5.02
C LYS A 136 -0.79 -21.33 -6.21
N LYS A 137 0.05 -20.32 -5.97
CA LYS A 137 0.67 -19.49 -7.04
C LYS A 137 1.63 -20.30 -7.91
N GLU A 138 2.46 -21.14 -7.31
CA GLU A 138 3.34 -22.08 -8.02
C GLU A 138 2.52 -23.07 -8.87
N TYR A 139 1.46 -23.64 -8.30
CA TYR A 139 0.53 -24.51 -9.01
C TYR A 139 -0.22 -23.78 -10.14
N GLU A 140 -0.59 -22.51 -9.96
CA GLU A 140 -1.24 -21.69 -11.00
C GLU A 140 -0.27 -21.33 -12.14
N LYS A 141 1.01 -21.05 -11.85
CA LYS A 141 2.07 -20.95 -12.86
C LYS A 141 2.22 -22.27 -13.64
N GLY A 142 2.45 -23.39 -12.95
CA GLY A 142 2.60 -24.70 -13.61
C GLY A 142 1.34 -25.12 -14.39
N LYS A 143 0.15 -24.71 -13.94
CA LYS A 143 -1.12 -24.97 -14.63
C LYS A 143 -1.33 -24.10 -15.88
N SER A 144 -0.64 -22.97 -16.02
CA SER A 144 -0.64 -22.21 -17.28
C SER A 144 0.39 -22.75 -18.27
N THR A 145 1.59 -23.16 -17.81
CA THR A 145 2.57 -23.82 -18.70
C THR A 145 2.05 -25.15 -19.22
N LEU A 146 1.54 -26.05 -18.36
CA LEU A 146 0.93 -27.32 -18.76
C LEU A 146 -0.27 -27.15 -19.71
N LYS A 147 -1.04 -26.05 -19.59
CA LYS A 147 -2.10 -25.72 -20.56
C LYS A 147 -1.52 -25.34 -21.92
N ASN A 148 -0.48 -24.51 -21.95
CA ASN A 148 0.17 -24.10 -23.17
C ASN A 148 0.88 -25.26 -23.86
N GLU A 149 1.51 -26.15 -23.09
CA GLU A 149 2.13 -27.40 -23.54
C GLU A 149 1.08 -28.37 -24.11
N THR A 150 0.01 -28.67 -23.36
CA THR A 150 -1.06 -29.54 -23.87
C THR A 150 -1.82 -28.94 -25.06
N GLN A 151 -1.91 -27.60 -25.15
CA GLN A 151 -2.44 -26.91 -26.33
C GLN A 151 -1.50 -27.03 -27.53
N LYS A 152 -0.18 -26.87 -27.36
CA LYS A 152 0.83 -27.11 -28.42
C LYS A 152 0.77 -28.56 -28.90
N GLU A 153 0.83 -29.53 -27.98
CA GLU A 153 0.69 -30.95 -28.29
C GLU A 153 -0.60 -31.27 -29.08
N LEU A 154 -1.72 -30.59 -28.79
CA LEU A 154 -2.96 -30.76 -29.52
C LEU A 154 -2.86 -30.17 -30.94
N LEU A 155 -2.24 -28.99 -31.07
CA LEU A 155 -1.99 -28.31 -32.33
C LEU A 155 -1.05 -29.12 -33.24
N ASP A 156 -0.02 -29.75 -32.68
CA ASP A 156 0.92 -30.62 -33.39
C ASP A 156 0.28 -31.93 -33.86
N LYS A 157 -0.65 -32.50 -33.07
CA LYS A 157 -1.33 -33.77 -33.37
C LYS A 157 -2.49 -33.64 -34.34
N TYR A 158 -3.15 -32.49 -34.39
CA TYR A 158 -4.39 -32.27 -35.16
C TYR A 158 -4.30 -31.15 -36.21
N GLY A 159 -3.23 -30.35 -36.21
CA GLY A 159 -3.07 -29.17 -37.06
C GLY A 159 -3.92 -27.98 -36.62
N GLY A 160 -4.04 -26.98 -37.50
CA GLY A 160 -4.93 -25.82 -37.30
C GLY A 160 -4.27 -24.51 -36.86
N VAL A 161 -2.93 -24.41 -36.85
CA VAL A 161 -2.19 -23.15 -36.61
C VAL A 161 -2.74 -22.01 -37.50
N GLU A 162 -2.94 -22.32 -38.78
CA GLU A 162 -3.46 -21.43 -39.84
C GLU A 162 -4.88 -20.90 -39.60
N HIS A 163 -5.56 -21.35 -38.54
CA HIS A 163 -6.91 -20.90 -38.17
C HIS A 163 -6.95 -20.21 -36.79
N MET A 164 -5.83 -20.22 -36.05
CA MET A 164 -5.63 -19.48 -34.81
C MET A 164 -5.16 -18.04 -35.07
N GLU A 165 -4.39 -17.83 -36.14
CA GLU A 165 -3.99 -16.50 -36.60
C GLU A 165 -5.19 -15.77 -37.21
N ARG A 166 -5.85 -14.94 -36.39
CA ARG A 166 -6.89 -14.00 -36.88
C ARG A 166 -6.25 -13.07 -37.92
N PRO A 167 -6.71 -13.06 -39.19
CA PRO A 167 -6.18 -12.15 -40.20
C PRO A 167 -6.27 -10.69 -39.76
N ALA A 168 -5.38 -9.85 -40.27
CA ALA A 168 -5.34 -8.43 -39.92
C ALA A 168 -6.72 -7.77 -40.07
N ASP A 169 -7.09 -6.89 -39.13
CA ASP A 169 -8.42 -6.23 -39.10
C ASP A 169 -8.78 -5.56 -40.43
N GLU A 170 -7.79 -4.99 -41.11
CA GLU A 170 -7.90 -4.36 -42.44
C GLU A 170 -8.38 -5.35 -43.52
N LEU A 171 -7.94 -6.62 -43.47
CA LEU A 171 -8.38 -7.70 -44.35
C LEU A 171 -9.76 -8.24 -43.97
N LEU A 172 -10.10 -8.27 -42.67
CA LEU A 172 -11.39 -8.76 -42.17
C LEU A 172 -12.54 -7.79 -42.40
N LEU A 173 -12.29 -6.48 -42.27
CA LEU A 173 -13.28 -5.43 -42.49
C LEU A 173 -13.27 -4.92 -43.94
N ALA A 174 -12.26 -5.29 -44.74
CA ALA A 174 -11.98 -4.76 -46.08
C ALA A 174 -11.87 -3.21 -46.11
N GLN A 175 -11.53 -2.60 -44.97
CA GLN A 175 -11.40 -1.15 -44.80
C GLN A 175 -9.93 -0.75 -44.85
N THR A 176 -9.57 0.06 -45.86
CA THR A 176 -8.22 0.60 -46.05
C THR A 176 -7.90 1.81 -45.18
N GLU A 177 -8.87 2.27 -44.38
CA GLU A 177 -8.78 3.49 -43.58
C GLU A 177 -9.08 3.17 -42.11
N SER A 178 -8.06 3.28 -41.25
CA SER A 178 -8.26 3.26 -39.80
C SER A 178 -8.60 4.66 -39.31
N TYR A 179 -9.71 4.80 -38.58
CA TYR A 179 -10.14 6.08 -38.03
C TYR A 179 -9.22 6.53 -36.90
N VAL A 180 -8.69 7.76 -37.00
CA VAL A 180 -7.80 8.37 -36.02
C VAL A 180 -8.36 9.71 -35.57
N GLU A 181 -8.71 9.82 -34.28
CA GLU A 181 -9.14 11.07 -33.66
C GLU A 181 -7.93 11.86 -33.16
N TYR A 182 -7.78 13.10 -33.61
CA TYR A 182 -6.72 14.00 -33.15
C TYR A 182 -7.26 15.04 -32.16
N ASN A 183 -6.51 15.26 -31.07
CA ASN A 183 -6.72 16.38 -30.15
C ASN A 183 -6.38 17.70 -30.87
N ARG A 184 -6.87 18.84 -30.36
CA ARG A 184 -6.49 20.19 -30.80
C ARG A 184 -4.97 20.47 -30.68
N LYS A 185 -4.24 19.70 -29.86
CA LYS A 185 -2.76 19.69 -29.77
C LYS A 185 -2.06 18.85 -30.88
N GLY A 186 -2.78 18.11 -31.72
CA GLY A 186 -2.21 17.20 -32.73
C GLY A 186 -1.88 15.77 -32.26
N LYS A 187 -2.06 15.46 -30.97
CA LYS A 187 -1.94 14.09 -30.42
C LYS A 187 -3.11 13.20 -30.80
N VAL A 188 -2.90 11.89 -30.93
CA VAL A 188 -3.98 10.92 -31.12
C VAL A 188 -4.74 10.69 -29.80
N ILE A 189 -6.08 10.67 -29.85
CA ILE A 189 -6.98 10.32 -28.75
C ILE A 189 -7.55 8.90 -28.95
N LYS A 190 -7.92 8.55 -30.18
CA LYS A 190 -8.37 7.20 -30.57
C LYS A 190 -7.75 6.82 -31.91
N GLY A 191 -7.51 5.51 -32.10
CA GLY A 191 -6.76 4.99 -33.24
C GLY A 191 -5.31 4.68 -32.88
N LYS A 192 -4.56 4.11 -33.83
CA LYS A 192 -3.11 3.87 -33.68
C LYS A 192 -2.35 5.12 -34.13
N GLU A 193 -1.27 5.47 -33.45
CA GLU A 193 -0.37 6.52 -33.95
C GLU A 193 0.30 6.06 -35.25
N ARG A 194 0.53 6.99 -36.18
CA ARG A 194 1.22 6.68 -37.44
C ARG A 194 2.68 6.41 -37.12
N ALA A 195 3.18 5.23 -37.50
CA ALA A 195 4.59 4.88 -37.33
C ALA A 195 5.50 5.96 -37.93
N THR A 196 6.61 6.24 -37.24
CA THR A 196 7.61 7.20 -37.69
C THR A 196 8.17 6.78 -39.04
N ILE A 197 8.21 7.73 -39.98
CA ILE A 197 8.64 7.48 -41.36
C ILE A 197 10.17 7.35 -41.36
N SER A 198 10.67 6.11 -41.24
CA SER A 198 12.07 5.79 -41.50
C SER A 198 12.40 6.10 -42.97
N SER A 199 13.57 6.69 -43.24
CA SER A 199 13.95 7.00 -44.62
C SER A 199 14.35 5.75 -45.40
N ARG A 200 14.56 5.91 -46.71
CA ARG A 200 15.00 4.84 -47.62
C ARG A 200 16.39 4.28 -47.29
N PHE A 201 17.17 4.98 -46.47
CA PHE A 201 18.51 4.55 -46.05
C PHE A 201 18.47 4.05 -44.61
N LYS A 202 19.31 3.05 -44.29
CA LYS A 202 19.46 2.59 -42.90
C LYS A 202 20.19 3.65 -42.08
N GLU A 203 19.44 4.50 -41.42
CA GLU A 203 19.91 5.43 -40.40
C GLU A 203 20.50 4.67 -39.20
N ASP A 204 21.36 5.35 -38.43
CA ASP A 204 22.04 4.82 -37.23
C ASP A 204 22.83 3.50 -37.38
N VAL A 205 23.15 3.07 -38.60
CA VAL A 205 24.08 1.96 -38.85
C VAL A 205 25.53 2.44 -38.77
N TYR A 206 26.11 2.30 -37.58
CA TYR A 206 27.51 2.63 -37.31
C TYR A 206 28.42 1.39 -37.46
N PRO A 207 29.27 1.30 -38.49
CA PRO A 207 30.19 0.17 -38.65
C PRO A 207 31.30 0.16 -37.59
N GLN A 208 31.77 -1.02 -37.19
CA GLN A 208 32.97 -1.23 -36.36
C GLN A 208 32.99 -0.47 -35.02
N ASN A 209 31.85 -0.46 -34.32
CA ASN A 209 31.66 0.12 -32.99
C ASN A 209 32.07 1.61 -32.87
N HIS A 210 31.84 2.38 -33.93
CA HIS A 210 31.84 3.84 -33.87
C HIS A 210 30.49 4.35 -33.34
N THR A 211 30.46 5.54 -32.74
CA THR A 211 29.22 6.24 -32.35
C THR A 211 28.91 7.44 -33.24
N SER A 212 29.51 7.47 -34.44
CA SER A 212 29.31 8.51 -35.44
C SER A 212 29.58 7.98 -36.85
N VAL A 213 28.93 8.54 -37.87
CA VAL A 213 29.13 8.12 -39.27
C VAL A 213 30.48 8.66 -39.79
N PHE A 214 31.13 7.92 -40.70
CA PHE A 214 32.34 8.40 -41.38
C PHE A 214 32.05 9.68 -42.17
N GLY A 215 32.86 10.73 -41.97
CA GLY A 215 32.60 12.08 -42.49
C GLY A 215 31.99 13.04 -41.46
N SER A 216 31.80 12.60 -40.21
CA SER A 216 31.39 13.46 -39.09
C SER A 216 32.53 14.30 -38.48
N PHE A 217 33.77 14.08 -38.91
CA PHE A 217 34.96 14.84 -38.55
C PHE A 217 35.78 15.20 -39.79
N TRP A 218 36.47 16.35 -39.75
CA TRP A 218 37.29 16.88 -40.85
C TRP A 218 38.51 17.61 -40.29
N ARG A 219 39.71 17.25 -40.78
CA ARG A 219 40.98 17.90 -40.41
C ARG A 219 41.98 17.79 -41.57
N GLU A 220 42.70 18.88 -41.85
CA GLU A 220 43.87 18.90 -42.75
C GLU A 220 43.65 18.22 -44.13
N GLY A 221 42.44 18.34 -44.69
CA GLY A 221 42.07 17.76 -45.99
C GLY A 221 41.47 16.35 -45.93
N ASN A 222 41.38 15.73 -44.75
CA ASN A 222 40.89 14.37 -44.55
C ASN A 222 39.57 14.33 -43.76
N TRP A 223 38.64 13.49 -44.20
CA TRP A 223 37.40 13.15 -43.49
C TRP A 223 37.65 11.96 -42.54
N GLY A 224 36.95 11.94 -41.41
CA GLY A 224 37.06 10.88 -40.40
C GLY A 224 35.83 10.70 -39.53
N TYR A 225 35.99 9.94 -38.44
CA TYR A 225 34.96 9.68 -37.44
C TYR A 225 35.05 10.62 -36.23
N LYS A 226 33.97 11.30 -35.85
CA LYS A 226 33.92 12.21 -34.69
C LYS A 226 34.20 11.54 -33.35
N CYS A 227 33.88 10.26 -33.20
CA CYS A 227 34.05 9.53 -31.95
C CYS A 227 35.49 9.09 -31.65
N CYS A 228 36.36 8.97 -32.66
CA CYS A 228 37.72 8.42 -32.53
C CYS A 228 38.79 9.16 -33.35
N HIS A 229 38.41 10.21 -34.10
CA HIS A 229 39.25 11.03 -35.00
C HIS A 229 40.03 10.25 -36.09
N GLN A 230 39.70 8.98 -36.30
CA GLN A 230 40.31 8.13 -37.33
C GLN A 230 39.87 8.57 -38.74
N PHE A 231 40.84 8.77 -39.64
CA PHE A 231 40.62 9.10 -41.06
C PHE A 231 40.43 7.87 -41.96
N VAL A 232 40.75 6.67 -41.47
CA VAL A 232 40.56 5.42 -42.20
C VAL A 232 39.10 4.98 -42.07
N ARG A 233 38.42 4.72 -43.19
CA ARG A 233 37.05 4.19 -43.18
C ARG A 233 37.05 2.70 -42.79
N ASN A 234 36.11 2.30 -41.95
CA ASN A 234 35.94 0.93 -41.43
C ASN A 234 37.08 0.38 -40.55
N SER A 235 37.91 1.23 -39.94
CA SER A 235 38.76 0.84 -38.80
C SER A 235 37.92 0.66 -37.52
N TYR A 236 38.39 -0.10 -36.54
CA TYR A 236 37.75 -0.21 -35.22
C TYR A 236 37.97 1.07 -34.39
N CYS A 237 36.93 1.57 -33.73
CA CYS A 237 37.00 2.81 -32.96
C CYS A 237 37.91 2.67 -31.72
N THR A 238 38.98 3.47 -31.64
CA THR A 238 39.93 3.53 -30.50
C THR A 238 39.43 4.33 -29.29
N GLY A 239 38.12 4.54 -29.16
CA GLY A 239 37.51 5.46 -28.21
C GLY A 239 38.19 6.84 -28.12
N LYS A 240 38.17 7.42 -26.91
CA LYS A 240 38.82 8.71 -26.59
C LYS A 240 40.34 8.68 -26.77
N GLN A 241 40.98 7.52 -26.65
CA GLN A 241 42.42 7.36 -26.80
C GLN A 241 42.91 7.76 -28.20
N GLY A 242 42.05 7.64 -29.23
CA GLY A 242 42.36 8.17 -30.57
C GLY A 242 42.52 9.69 -30.60
N ILE A 243 41.65 10.40 -29.88
CA ILE A 243 41.66 11.87 -29.76
C ILE A 243 42.84 12.33 -28.91
N GLU A 244 43.11 11.62 -27.81
CA GLU A 244 44.26 11.88 -26.93
C GLU A 244 45.57 11.70 -27.70
N ALA A 245 45.77 10.58 -28.40
CA ALA A 245 46.95 10.33 -29.22
C ALA A 245 47.11 11.35 -30.36
N GLU A 246 46.01 11.77 -31.00
CA GLU A 246 46.05 12.81 -32.04
C GLU A 246 46.45 14.19 -31.46
N SER A 247 46.00 14.53 -30.24
CA SER A 247 46.41 15.75 -29.55
C SER A 247 47.90 15.74 -29.17
N SER A 248 48.40 14.64 -28.61
CA SER A 248 49.83 14.49 -28.29
C SER A 248 50.71 14.47 -29.54
N ALA A 249 50.22 13.95 -30.66
CA ALA A 249 50.90 14.04 -31.96
C ALA A 249 50.93 15.49 -32.50
N ALA A 250 49.87 16.28 -32.29
CA ALA A 250 49.82 17.68 -32.69
C ALA A 250 50.72 18.60 -31.84
N GLU A 251 50.96 18.25 -30.57
CA GLU A 251 51.88 18.96 -29.67
C GLU A 251 53.36 18.53 -29.87
N GLY A 252 53.60 17.42 -30.57
CA GLY A 252 54.86 16.69 -30.57
C GLY A 252 55.82 16.94 -31.74
N THR A 253 56.24 18.18 -32.04
CA THR A 253 57.39 18.38 -32.97
C THR A 253 58.15 19.72 -32.85
N THR A 254 58.98 19.90 -31.80
CA THR A 254 60.17 20.78 -31.89
C THR A 254 61.37 20.29 -31.07
N THR A 255 62.56 20.58 -31.59
CA THR A 255 63.92 20.35 -31.04
C THR A 255 64.41 18.89 -30.94
N SER A 256 65.62 18.69 -31.45
CA SER A 256 66.35 17.42 -31.57
C SER A 256 67.37 17.24 -30.44
N LYS A 257 67.84 15.99 -30.23
CA LYS A 257 69.07 15.73 -29.46
C LYS A 257 69.79 14.43 -29.84
N GLU A 258 70.77 14.57 -30.73
CA GLU A 258 71.94 13.67 -30.83
C GLU A 258 72.94 14.08 -29.71
N GLU A 259 73.94 13.33 -29.26
CA GLU A 259 74.56 12.03 -29.64
C GLU A 259 74.28 10.94 -28.54
N VAL A 260 74.95 9.78 -28.33
CA VAL A 260 76.27 9.21 -28.73
C VAL A 260 76.21 7.66 -28.85
N PHE A 261 77.09 7.11 -29.71
CA PHE A 261 77.37 5.69 -29.93
C PHE A 261 77.65 4.81 -28.69
N LYS A 262 77.23 3.53 -28.76
CA LYS A 262 78.08 2.38 -28.40
C LYS A 262 77.66 1.08 -29.12
N VAL A 263 78.64 0.23 -29.45
CA VAL A 263 78.61 -0.96 -30.32
C VAL A 263 79.54 -2.00 -29.65
N PRO A 264 79.22 -3.32 -29.49
CA PRO A 264 79.44 -4.30 -30.59
C PRO A 264 78.72 -5.69 -30.60
N LYS A 265 78.85 -6.34 -31.78
CA LYS A 265 79.04 -7.79 -32.09
C LYS A 265 77.94 -8.89 -31.91
N LEU A 266 77.32 -9.27 -33.05
CA LEU A 266 77.54 -10.47 -33.91
C LEU A 266 77.43 -11.93 -33.34
N VAL A 267 77.00 -12.86 -34.24
CA VAL A 267 76.98 -14.36 -34.19
C VAL A 267 75.68 -14.99 -33.63
N GLU A 268 74.96 -15.95 -34.27
CA GLU A 268 74.82 -16.45 -35.67
C GLU A 268 73.47 -17.24 -35.82
N PRO A 269 73.02 -17.69 -37.02
CA PRO A 269 71.66 -18.22 -37.25
C PRO A 269 71.53 -19.75 -37.50
N SER A 270 70.30 -20.26 -37.36
CA SER A 270 69.73 -21.47 -38.02
C SER A 270 68.19 -21.29 -38.03
N GLU A 271 67.42 -21.43 -39.12
CA GLU A 271 67.19 -22.54 -40.07
C GLU A 271 66.19 -23.63 -39.62
N SER A 272 65.09 -23.76 -40.38
CA SER A 272 64.12 -24.87 -40.46
C SER A 272 63.15 -25.07 -39.27
N VAL A 273 61.97 -25.71 -39.39
CA VAL A 273 61.37 -26.55 -40.47
C VAL A 273 59.93 -26.06 -40.83
N GLU A 274 59.41 -26.58 -41.95
CA GLU A 274 58.11 -26.38 -42.59
C GLU A 274 56.85 -26.95 -41.85
N GLN A 275 55.71 -26.88 -42.58
CA GLN A 275 54.51 -27.75 -42.54
C GLN A 275 53.37 -27.42 -41.54
N ALA A 276 52.10 -27.79 -41.79
CA ALA A 276 51.22 -27.66 -42.98
C ALA A 276 49.87 -28.39 -42.74
N ALA A 277 48.73 -27.69 -42.86
CA ALA A 277 47.36 -28.24 -42.88
C ALA A 277 46.92 -29.03 -41.61
N THR A 278 45.65 -29.24 -41.24
CA THR A 278 44.36 -29.33 -41.96
C THR A 278 43.19 -28.89 -41.04
N LYS A 279 41.95 -28.85 -41.56
CA LYS A 279 40.63 -29.05 -40.88
C LYS A 279 40.52 -28.74 -39.36
N GLY A 280 39.68 -27.83 -38.87
CA GLY A 280 38.52 -27.15 -39.48
C GLY A 280 37.21 -27.87 -39.17
N GLU A 281 36.37 -27.24 -38.34
CA GLU A 281 34.98 -27.63 -38.08
C GLU A 281 34.16 -26.37 -37.71
N MET A 282 32.84 -26.43 -37.90
CA MET A 282 31.93 -25.30 -37.78
C MET A 282 31.11 -25.41 -36.50
N LYS A 283 31.13 -24.37 -35.65
CA LYS A 283 30.12 -24.17 -34.61
C LYS A 283 29.65 -22.72 -34.58
N GLU A 284 28.39 -22.60 -34.24
CA GLU A 284 27.54 -21.42 -34.27
C GLU A 284 27.17 -21.15 -32.82
N GLU A 285 27.60 -20.01 -32.28
CA GLU A 285 27.29 -19.59 -30.92
C GLU A 285 26.12 -18.61 -30.96
N VAL A 286 25.03 -19.00 -30.29
CA VAL A 286 23.88 -18.14 -30.01
C VAL A 286 23.69 -18.21 -28.50
N ASP A 287 24.07 -17.12 -27.83
CA ASP A 287 23.75 -16.91 -26.41
C ASP A 287 22.30 -16.43 -26.30
N ASP A 288 21.51 -17.14 -25.50
CA ASP A 288 20.19 -16.72 -25.01
C ASP A 288 20.23 -16.83 -23.47
N GLU A 289 20.55 -15.73 -22.80
CA GLU A 289 20.59 -15.64 -21.33
C GLU A 289 19.25 -15.09 -20.79
N GLU A 290 18.46 -15.94 -20.13
CA GLU A 290 17.44 -15.50 -19.16
C GLU A 290 17.98 -15.66 -17.73
N GLU A 291 18.23 -14.55 -17.02
CA GLU A 291 18.38 -14.54 -15.56
C GLU A 291 17.09 -14.05 -14.86
N GLU A 292 16.51 -14.86 -13.98
CA GLU A 292 15.69 -14.33 -12.87
C GLU A 292 16.60 -13.81 -11.76
N LYS A 293 16.25 -12.66 -11.17
CA LYS A 293 17.03 -12.01 -10.12
C LYS A 293 16.88 -12.68 -8.74
N THR A 294 17.93 -12.52 -7.94
CA THR A 294 17.84 -12.40 -6.47
C THR A 294 18.38 -11.04 -5.99
N ASP A 295 18.02 -10.61 -4.79
CA ASP A 295 18.14 -9.21 -4.35
C ASP A 295 19.41 -8.83 -3.54
N ASP A 296 19.63 -7.50 -3.49
CA ASP A 296 20.25 -6.66 -2.46
C ASP A 296 21.79 -6.45 -2.29
N GLU A 297 22.13 -5.15 -2.16
CA GLU A 297 23.33 -4.45 -1.59
C GLU A 297 24.75 -4.78 -2.15
N ASP A 298 25.66 -3.83 -2.49
CA ASP A 298 25.73 -2.37 -2.25
C ASP A 298 26.63 -1.61 -3.30
N ASN A 299 26.46 -0.28 -3.37
CA ASN A 299 27.43 0.78 -3.76
C ASN A 299 28.19 0.77 -5.12
N SER A 300 27.79 1.62 -6.08
CA SER A 300 28.44 2.96 -6.30
C SER A 300 28.22 3.64 -7.70
N SER A 301 27.63 4.84 -7.66
CA SER A 301 27.88 6.04 -8.51
C SER A 301 28.08 6.00 -10.06
N LYS A 302 26.96 6.25 -10.78
CA LYS A 302 26.82 7.23 -11.93
C LYS A 302 27.49 6.94 -13.31
N PRO A 303 27.00 7.57 -14.41
CA PRO A 303 25.59 7.86 -14.76
C PRO A 303 25.26 7.60 -16.26
N SER A 304 24.22 6.83 -16.58
CA SER A 304 23.76 6.59 -17.96
C SER A 304 22.33 7.08 -18.22
N GLN A 305 22.18 7.65 -19.42
CA GLN A 305 21.05 8.41 -19.96
C GLN A 305 19.68 7.72 -19.81
N SER A 306 18.69 8.47 -19.31
CA SER A 306 17.28 8.05 -19.25
C SER A 306 16.61 8.06 -20.63
N PRO A 307 15.68 7.14 -20.94
CA PRO A 307 14.80 7.28 -22.09
C PRO A 307 13.94 8.55 -21.94
N THR A 308 13.71 9.28 -23.03
CA THR A 308 12.84 10.47 -23.02
C THR A 308 11.40 10.05 -22.74
N PRO A 309 10.75 10.55 -21.67
CA PRO A 309 9.39 10.15 -21.34
C PRO A 309 8.43 10.64 -22.42
N SER A 310 7.38 9.86 -22.72
CA SER A 310 6.29 10.37 -23.54
C SER A 310 5.63 11.54 -22.81
N SER A 311 5.17 12.56 -23.54
CA SER A 311 4.55 13.71 -22.86
C SER A 311 3.22 13.36 -22.17
N ASP A 312 2.63 12.20 -22.48
CA ASP A 312 1.44 11.70 -21.79
C ASP A 312 1.82 11.00 -20.47
N ASP A 313 3.03 10.43 -20.37
CA ASP A 313 3.57 9.99 -19.09
C ASP A 313 4.01 11.16 -18.22
N GLU A 314 4.49 12.27 -18.80
CA GLU A 314 4.73 13.50 -18.03
C GLU A 314 3.43 14.20 -17.62
N GLU A 315 2.40 14.29 -18.48
CA GLU A 315 1.09 14.81 -18.08
C GLU A 315 0.45 13.91 -16.99
N LYS A 316 0.50 12.56 -17.10
CA LYS A 316 0.06 11.62 -16.04
C LYS A 316 0.88 11.72 -14.75
N LYS A 317 2.21 11.82 -14.82
CA LYS A 317 3.07 12.01 -13.63
C LYS A 317 2.73 13.33 -12.95
N ALA A 318 2.52 14.41 -13.71
CA ALA A 318 2.15 15.71 -13.17
C ALA A 318 0.74 15.69 -12.54
N GLU A 319 -0.21 14.92 -13.08
CA GLU A 319 -1.52 14.70 -12.46
C GLU A 319 -1.42 13.86 -11.19
N CYS A 320 -0.72 12.72 -11.22
CA CYS A 320 -0.43 11.91 -10.05
C CYS A 320 0.29 12.71 -8.95
N GLU A 321 1.18 13.64 -9.30
CA GLU A 321 1.86 14.51 -8.34
C GLU A 321 0.94 15.59 -7.77
N LYS A 322 0.02 16.15 -8.57
CA LYS A 322 -1.03 17.07 -8.10
C LYS A 322 -1.97 16.35 -7.14
N GLU A 323 -2.45 15.16 -7.46
CA GLU A 323 -3.28 14.35 -6.57
C GLU A 323 -2.52 14.02 -5.27
N ARG A 324 -1.25 13.60 -5.35
CA ARG A 324 -0.42 13.34 -4.17
C ARG A 324 -0.21 14.59 -3.30
N ARG A 325 -0.13 15.78 -3.90
CA ARG A 325 -0.05 17.07 -3.18
C ARG A 325 -1.39 17.41 -2.51
N LEU A 326 -2.51 17.26 -3.22
CA LEU A 326 -3.87 17.47 -2.68
C LEU A 326 -4.18 16.48 -1.55
N GLU A 327 -3.81 15.21 -1.69
CA GLU A 327 -4.01 14.18 -0.66
C GLU A 327 -3.16 14.45 0.59
N LYS A 328 -1.93 14.95 0.39
CA LYS A 328 -1.10 15.43 1.50
C LYS A 328 -1.74 16.64 2.19
N GLU A 329 -2.28 17.60 1.45
CA GLU A 329 -2.97 18.75 2.03
C GLU A 329 -4.24 18.33 2.79
N ARG A 330 -5.07 17.43 2.22
CA ARG A 330 -6.23 16.83 2.90
C ARG A 330 -5.82 16.15 4.21
N ARG A 331 -4.71 15.40 4.20
CA ARG A 331 -4.14 14.75 5.39
C ARG A 331 -3.66 15.76 6.43
N GLU A 332 -2.95 16.82 6.03
CA GLU A 332 -2.52 17.91 6.93
C GLU A 332 -3.72 18.69 7.50
N GLN A 333 -4.77 18.94 6.71
CA GLN A 333 -6.02 19.52 7.20
C GLN A 333 -6.73 18.58 8.19
N GLU A 334 -6.77 17.27 7.95
CA GLU A 334 -7.37 16.32 8.89
C GLU A 334 -6.55 16.19 10.17
N GLU A 335 -5.22 16.20 10.10
CA GLU A 335 -4.32 16.19 11.24
C GLU A 335 -4.49 17.48 12.08
N ARG A 336 -4.53 18.66 11.45
CA ARG A 336 -4.89 19.92 12.12
C ARG A 336 -6.28 19.88 12.77
N ARG A 337 -7.27 19.16 12.20
CA ARG A 337 -8.59 18.93 12.84
C ARG A 337 -8.51 17.94 14.00
N ARG A 338 -7.71 16.87 13.88
CA ARG A 338 -7.45 15.89 14.95
C ARG A 338 -6.76 16.54 16.14
N ASP A 339 -5.76 17.39 15.93
CA ASP A 339 -5.07 18.09 17.01
C ASP A 339 -5.89 19.22 17.61
N LYS A 340 -6.64 20.02 16.84
CA LYS A 340 -7.63 20.95 17.41
C LYS A 340 -8.66 20.21 18.30
N ASN A 341 -9.02 18.97 17.96
CA ASN A 341 -9.86 18.12 18.81
C ASN A 341 -9.11 17.52 20.01
N ARG A 342 -7.83 17.15 19.88
CA ARG A 342 -6.96 16.67 20.97
C ARG A 342 -6.74 17.76 22.01
N GLU A 343 -6.50 18.99 21.56
CA GLU A 343 -6.36 20.17 22.41
C GLU A 343 -7.67 20.54 23.09
N LYS A 344 -8.81 20.57 22.36
CA LYS A 344 -10.15 20.76 22.97
C LYS A 344 -10.44 19.68 24.04
N ARG A 345 -10.07 18.42 23.80
CA ARG A 345 -10.15 17.34 24.81
C ARG A 345 -9.21 17.58 25.99
N GLY A 346 -8.00 18.09 25.76
CA GLY A 346 -7.03 18.51 26.78
C GLY A 346 -7.56 19.64 27.67
N ARG A 347 -7.98 20.77 27.07
CA ARG A 347 -8.64 21.90 27.76
C ARG A 347 -9.87 21.44 28.57
N LYS A 348 -10.68 20.51 28.04
CA LYS A 348 -11.83 19.93 28.76
C LYS A 348 -11.40 19.04 29.94
N LYS A 349 -10.37 18.21 29.80
CA LYS A 349 -9.77 17.45 30.92
C LYS A 349 -9.19 18.38 31.99
N ALA A 350 -8.51 19.47 31.60
CA ALA A 350 -7.96 20.45 32.54
C ALA A 350 -9.06 21.20 33.33
N LYS A 351 -10.14 21.64 32.67
CA LYS A 351 -11.30 22.24 33.35
C LYS A 351 -11.98 21.25 34.31
N LEU A 352 -12.12 19.97 33.94
CA LEU A 352 -12.63 18.92 34.83
C LEU A 352 -11.70 18.63 36.01
N GLY A 353 -10.38 18.61 35.78
CA GLY A 353 -9.36 18.42 36.81
C GLY A 353 -9.37 19.52 37.86
N LYS A 354 -9.54 20.80 37.45
CA LYS A 354 -9.72 21.92 38.38
C LYS A 354 -11.02 21.79 39.18
N ARG A 355 -12.16 21.44 38.56
CA ARG A 355 -13.44 21.24 39.28
C ARG A 355 -13.40 20.07 40.27
N LYS A 356 -12.55 19.06 40.07
CA LYS A 356 -12.44 17.89 40.96
C LYS A 356 -11.58 18.13 42.22
N ARG A 357 -11.05 19.34 42.44
CA ARG A 357 -10.30 19.73 43.65
C ARG A 357 -11.13 20.47 44.71
N HIS A 358 -12.42 20.72 44.47
CA HIS A 358 -13.23 21.62 45.30
C HIS A 358 -14.44 20.97 46.02
N HIS A 359 -14.52 19.63 46.01
CA HIS A 359 -15.64 18.90 46.63
C HIS A 359 -15.13 17.58 47.23
N ARG A 360 -14.29 17.70 48.26
CA ARG A 360 -13.86 16.58 49.12
C ARG A 360 -13.54 16.99 50.56
N ASP A 361 -14.19 18.05 51.03
CA ASP A 361 -14.16 18.54 52.41
C ASP A 361 -15.59 18.53 52.95
N SER A 362 -16.09 17.33 53.22
CA SER A 362 -17.39 17.03 53.83
C SER A 362 -17.34 15.61 54.40
N ASP A 363 -18.12 15.34 55.44
CA ASP A 363 -18.37 14.00 56.00
C ASP A 363 -17.16 13.29 56.65
N ASP A 364 -16.53 13.94 57.63
CA ASP A 364 -16.00 13.21 58.80
C ASP A 364 -17.01 13.27 59.95
N SER A 365 -17.26 12.12 60.60
CA SER A 365 -17.70 12.10 61.99
C SER A 365 -17.57 10.70 62.63
N SER A 366 -17.01 10.69 63.85
CA SER A 366 -17.14 9.69 64.91
C SER A 366 -16.25 8.42 64.93
N SER A 367 -15.06 8.60 65.52
CA SER A 367 -14.40 7.68 66.48
C SER A 367 -13.77 6.37 65.95
N SER A 368 -12.64 5.87 66.48
CA SER A 368 -11.96 6.20 67.75
C SER A 368 -10.43 6.23 67.65
N ASN A 369 -9.79 6.98 68.56
CA ASN A 369 -8.34 7.23 68.68
C ASN A 369 -7.45 5.97 68.65
N ASN A 370 -6.26 6.08 68.04
CA ASN A 370 -5.01 6.23 68.83
C ASN A 370 -3.77 6.60 68.01
N SER A 371 -2.98 7.53 68.59
CA SER A 371 -1.52 7.75 68.57
C SER A 371 -0.63 7.52 67.32
N SER A 372 0.41 8.36 67.25
CA SER A 372 1.68 8.22 66.53
C SER A 372 1.79 8.75 65.08
N ASP A 373 3.00 9.18 64.75
CA ASP A 373 3.41 9.81 63.48
C ASP A 373 3.79 8.72 62.45
N ASP A 374 2.77 8.13 61.83
CA ASP A 374 2.93 7.04 60.88
C ASP A 374 3.48 7.52 59.52
N SER A 375 4.71 7.12 59.19
CA SER A 375 5.33 7.34 57.87
C SER A 375 4.47 6.82 56.70
N ASP A 376 4.63 7.38 55.49
CA ASP A 376 3.69 7.11 54.38
C ASP A 376 3.64 5.64 53.91
N SER A 377 4.68 4.84 54.19
CA SER A 377 4.68 3.38 53.99
C SER A 377 3.59 2.67 54.79
N GLU A 378 3.34 3.07 56.04
CA GLU A 378 2.24 2.57 56.89
C GLU A 378 0.89 2.85 56.22
N LYS A 379 0.69 4.08 55.72
CA LYS A 379 -0.55 4.52 55.08
C LYS A 379 -0.80 3.72 53.78
N GLU A 380 0.26 3.42 53.02
CA GLU A 380 0.18 2.56 51.85
C GLU A 380 -0.08 1.09 52.20
N MET A 381 0.54 0.54 53.24
CA MET A 381 0.28 -0.84 53.68
C MET A 381 -1.14 -0.99 54.22
N LYS A 382 -1.63 -0.06 55.06
CA LYS A 382 -3.02 0.02 55.52
C LYS A 382 -4.02 0.12 54.34
N LYS A 383 -3.65 0.78 53.25
CA LYS A 383 -4.42 0.85 51.98
C LYS A 383 -4.37 -0.46 51.17
N ALA A 384 -3.21 -1.14 51.09
CA ALA A 384 -3.08 -2.46 50.46
C ALA A 384 -3.88 -3.54 51.22
N MET A 385 -3.82 -3.54 52.56
CA MET A 385 -4.65 -4.37 53.45
C MET A 385 -6.15 -4.17 53.21
N LYS A 386 -6.58 -2.93 52.88
CA LYS A 386 -7.97 -2.61 52.52
C LYS A 386 -8.33 -3.07 51.10
N LYS A 387 -7.39 -3.05 50.15
CA LYS A 387 -7.54 -3.59 48.79
C LYS A 387 -7.73 -5.12 48.83
N ALA A 388 -6.81 -5.85 49.45
CA ALA A 388 -6.87 -7.32 49.58
C ALA A 388 -8.16 -7.82 50.26
N LYS A 389 -8.63 -7.13 51.31
CA LYS A 389 -9.91 -7.44 51.97
C LYS A 389 -11.13 -7.18 51.08
N ARG A 390 -11.07 -6.24 50.12
CA ARG A 390 -12.12 -6.01 49.14
C ARG A 390 -12.10 -7.08 48.05
N GLU A 391 -10.92 -7.43 47.55
CA GLU A 391 -10.75 -8.46 46.52
C GLU A 391 -11.14 -9.86 47.03
N LYS A 392 -10.85 -10.20 48.29
CA LYS A 392 -11.37 -11.43 48.93
C LYS A 392 -12.91 -11.44 48.99
N ALA A 393 -13.56 -10.29 49.17
CA ALA A 393 -15.03 -10.21 49.16
C ALA A 393 -15.61 -10.26 47.73
N GLU A 394 -14.96 -9.60 46.77
CA GLU A 394 -15.33 -9.60 45.35
C GLU A 394 -15.21 -11.01 44.74
N GLY A 395 -14.13 -11.74 45.05
CA GLY A 395 -13.95 -13.14 44.65
C GLY A 395 -14.97 -14.10 45.27
N MET A 396 -15.28 -13.97 46.57
CA MET A 396 -16.33 -14.77 47.23
C MET A 396 -17.71 -14.49 46.61
N LYS A 397 -17.99 -13.24 46.21
CA LYS A 397 -19.23 -12.89 45.52
C LYS A 397 -19.29 -13.50 44.12
N ALA A 398 -18.21 -13.41 43.33
CA ALA A 398 -18.14 -14.04 42.01
C ALA A 398 -18.28 -15.57 42.06
N MET A 399 -17.72 -16.22 43.08
CA MET A 399 -17.89 -17.65 43.32
C MET A 399 -19.36 -18.01 43.63
N LYS A 400 -20.08 -17.15 44.35
CA LYS A 400 -21.51 -17.33 44.69
C LYS A 400 -22.46 -17.03 43.53
N GLU A 401 -22.10 -16.08 42.66
CA GLU A 401 -22.86 -15.76 41.43
C GLU A 401 -22.65 -16.80 40.32
N GLY A 402 -21.51 -17.51 40.35
CA GLY A 402 -21.19 -18.61 39.44
C GLY A 402 -20.97 -18.16 37.99
N ASP A 403 -20.65 -19.11 37.12
CA ASP A 403 -20.21 -18.79 35.74
C ASP A 403 -21.32 -18.24 34.83
N ARG A 404 -22.58 -18.26 35.31
CA ARG A 404 -23.72 -17.56 34.67
C ARG A 404 -23.85 -16.09 35.07
N GLY A 405 -23.26 -15.67 36.20
CA GLY A 405 -23.30 -14.28 36.69
C GLY A 405 -22.03 -13.46 36.37
N ARG A 406 -20.90 -14.13 36.11
CA ARG A 406 -19.63 -13.45 35.75
C ARG A 406 -19.81 -12.61 34.48
N LYS A 407 -19.28 -11.38 34.51
CA LYS A 407 -19.20 -10.53 33.31
C LYS A 407 -18.00 -10.99 32.47
N TYR A 408 -18.17 -11.00 31.15
CA TYR A 408 -17.08 -11.31 30.24
C TYR A 408 -15.89 -10.35 30.45
N ASN A 409 -14.68 -10.92 30.41
CA ASN A 409 -13.40 -10.23 30.38
C ASN A 409 -13.00 -9.43 31.64
N THR A 410 -13.54 -9.74 32.83
CA THR A 410 -13.18 -9.04 34.08
C THR A 410 -11.81 -9.40 34.63
N ASP A 411 -11.35 -10.63 34.45
CA ASP A 411 -10.28 -11.23 35.26
C ASP A 411 -8.89 -11.21 34.56
N TYR A 412 -8.81 -10.63 33.35
CA TYR A 412 -7.63 -10.69 32.45
C TYR A 412 -6.50 -9.69 32.75
N SER A 413 -6.39 -9.17 33.98
CA SER A 413 -5.28 -8.28 34.37
C SER A 413 -4.03 -9.08 34.75
N ASN A 414 -3.22 -9.44 33.75
CA ASN A 414 -1.93 -10.16 33.90
C ASN A 414 -0.80 -9.29 34.53
N THR A 415 -1.14 -8.42 35.49
CA THR A 415 -0.18 -7.61 36.25
C THR A 415 0.29 -8.39 37.48
N ALA A 416 1.60 -8.65 37.58
CA ALA A 416 2.19 -9.26 38.77
C ALA A 416 1.88 -8.41 40.03
N PRO A 417 1.43 -9.02 41.16
CA PRO A 417 1.18 -8.30 42.40
C PRO A 417 2.44 -7.59 42.92
N THR A 418 2.30 -6.37 43.42
CA THR A 418 3.43 -5.65 44.01
C THR A 418 3.83 -6.24 45.36
N GLU A 419 5.06 -6.01 45.81
CA GLU A 419 5.57 -6.58 47.06
C GLU A 419 4.71 -6.22 48.29
N LYS A 420 4.24 -4.96 48.37
CA LYS A 420 3.30 -4.47 49.40
C LYS A 420 1.94 -5.16 49.34
N GLU A 421 1.51 -5.63 48.17
CA GLU A 421 0.27 -6.41 48.00
C GLU A 421 0.48 -7.89 48.35
N MET A 422 1.65 -8.46 48.06
CA MET A 422 2.03 -9.79 48.54
C MET A 422 2.22 -9.84 50.06
N GLU A 423 2.75 -8.77 50.67
CA GLU A 423 2.79 -8.58 52.12
C GLU A 423 1.38 -8.43 52.70
N ALA A 424 0.55 -7.53 52.15
CA ALA A 424 -0.83 -7.36 52.60
C ALA A 424 -1.68 -8.64 52.44
N TYR A 425 -1.42 -9.46 51.42
CA TYR A 425 -2.04 -10.79 51.28
C TYR A 425 -1.55 -11.74 52.38
N ARG A 426 -0.24 -11.83 52.63
CA ARG A 426 0.32 -12.64 53.73
C ARG A 426 -0.24 -12.22 55.10
N MET A 427 -0.45 -10.93 55.32
CA MET A 427 -1.00 -10.35 56.56
C MET A 427 -2.55 -10.35 56.66
N THR A 428 -3.28 -10.78 55.61
CA THR A 428 -4.75 -10.92 55.64
C THR A 428 -5.27 -12.31 55.31
N SER A 429 -4.40 -13.20 54.83
CA SER A 429 -4.67 -14.62 54.70
C SER A 429 -4.76 -15.26 56.08
N VAL A 430 -5.70 -16.20 56.23
CA VAL A 430 -5.88 -16.98 57.45
C VAL A 430 -5.38 -18.38 57.13
N HIS A 431 -4.41 -18.88 57.92
CA HIS A 431 -3.77 -20.15 57.63
C HIS A 431 -4.73 -21.32 57.91
N SER A 432 -4.67 -22.38 57.10
CA SER A 432 -5.62 -23.50 57.19
C SER A 432 -5.51 -24.32 58.48
N ALA A 433 -4.35 -24.29 59.14
CA ALA A 433 -4.12 -24.95 60.43
C ALA A 433 -4.40 -24.06 61.67
N ASP A 434 -4.89 -22.82 61.50
CA ASP A 434 -5.39 -22.02 62.62
C ASP A 434 -6.72 -22.60 63.13
N PRO A 435 -6.85 -23.00 64.42
CA PRO A 435 -8.10 -23.53 64.95
C PRO A 435 -9.28 -22.53 64.90
N MET A 436 -9.01 -21.23 64.76
CA MET A 436 -10.04 -20.21 64.54
C MET A 436 -10.39 -19.98 63.06
N ALA A 437 -9.70 -20.60 62.09
CA ALA A 437 -9.86 -20.31 60.67
C ALA A 437 -11.30 -20.48 60.16
N ALA A 438 -11.98 -21.55 60.57
CA ALA A 438 -13.38 -21.80 60.22
C ALA A 438 -14.33 -20.72 60.80
N TYR A 439 -14.06 -20.22 62.00
CA TYR A 439 -14.83 -19.14 62.62
C TYR A 439 -14.56 -17.79 61.94
N VAL A 440 -13.30 -17.48 61.60
CA VAL A 440 -12.94 -16.23 60.91
C VAL A 440 -13.51 -16.19 59.49
N ASN A 441 -13.42 -17.29 58.72
CA ASN A 441 -13.99 -17.36 57.38
C ASN A 441 -15.53 -17.32 57.40
N SER A 442 -16.20 -18.09 58.25
CA SER A 442 -17.68 -18.03 58.36
C SER A 442 -18.20 -16.68 58.88
N LYS A 443 -17.43 -15.96 59.72
CA LYS A 443 -17.72 -14.58 60.12
C LYS A 443 -17.52 -13.59 58.97
N PHE A 444 -16.55 -13.83 58.08
CA PHE A 444 -16.35 -13.04 56.86
C PHE A 444 -17.49 -13.28 55.86
N GLU A 445 -17.85 -14.53 55.58
CA GLU A 445 -18.99 -14.91 54.74
C GLU A 445 -20.29 -14.26 55.20
N LYS A 446 -20.64 -14.36 56.49
CA LYS A 446 -21.84 -13.72 57.07
C LYS A 446 -21.85 -12.19 56.90
N LYS A 447 -20.69 -11.55 56.78
CA LYS A 447 -20.56 -10.10 56.54
C LYS A 447 -20.75 -9.70 55.06
N TYR A 448 -20.42 -10.58 54.12
CA TYR A 448 -20.47 -10.32 52.67
C TYR A 448 -21.51 -11.15 51.92
N SER A 449 -22.40 -11.85 52.64
CA SER A 449 -23.52 -12.63 52.08
C SER A 449 -24.86 -11.86 52.08
N LYS A 450 -24.85 -10.55 52.36
CA LYS A 450 -25.93 -9.60 52.05
C LYS A 450 -25.56 -8.84 50.77
#